data_AF-A0A523USG4-F1
#
_entry.id   AF-A0A523USG4-F1
#
_cell.length_a   1.000
_cell.length_b   1.000
_cell.length_c   1.000
_cell.angle_alpha   90.00
_cell.angle_beta   90.00
_cell.angle_gamma   90.00
#
_symmetry.space_group_name_H-M   'P 1'
#
loop_
_entity.id
_entity.type
_entity.pdbx_description
1 polymer ?
#
loop_
_entity_poly.entity_id
_entity_poly.type
_entity_poly.pdbx_seq_one_letter_code
_entity_poly.pdbx_strand_id
1 'polypeptide(L)'
;MSLLEVYEREGLVPPRPPETSAEVADPFFRVYEEVTAELDAKCIIGTIQFINERQPALCRSIKRVEKTAEELWQSGDTDERTIQQFRDVLLEWARLHLKGIDLYSEEIRRSRCQRDS
;
A
#
# COMPACT_ATOMS: atom_id res chain seq x y z
N MET A 1 6.14 -9.04 -9.39
CA MET A 1 6.68 -8.73 -8.06
C MET A 1 5.61 -7.92 -7.36
N SER A 2 5.11 -8.39 -6.22
CA SER A 2 4.00 -7.74 -5.50
C SER A 2 4.51 -6.62 -4.58
N LEU A 3 3.62 -5.71 -4.20
CA LEU A 3 3.87 -4.68 -3.21
C LEU A 3 4.28 -5.30 -1.86
N LEU A 4 3.70 -6.45 -1.52
CA LEU A 4 4.05 -7.25 -0.33
C LEU A 4 5.52 -7.71 -0.36
N GLU A 5 5.99 -8.23 -1.49
CA GLU A 5 7.40 -8.64 -1.67
C GLU A 5 8.37 -7.45 -1.53
N VAL A 6 7.94 -6.25 -1.94
CA VAL A 6 8.74 -5.02 -1.76
C VAL A 6 8.78 -4.59 -0.30
N TYR A 7 7.66 -4.63 0.42
CA TYR A 7 7.63 -4.32 1.86
C TYR A 7 8.54 -5.25 2.67
N GLU A 8 8.47 -6.56 2.41
CA GLU A 8 9.30 -7.56 3.08
C GLU A 8 10.79 -7.33 2.86
N ARG A 9 11.17 -7.00 1.62
CA ARG A 9 12.57 -6.75 1.25
C ARG A 9 13.13 -5.49 1.89
N GLU A 10 12.29 -4.48 2.12
CA GLU A 10 12.67 -3.19 2.73
C GLU A 10 12.52 -3.21 4.26
N GLY A 11 12.17 -4.35 4.88
CA GLY A 11 12.01 -4.48 6.33
C GLY A 11 10.81 -3.69 6.88
N LEU A 12 9.80 -3.46 6.04
CA LEU A 12 8.58 -2.73 6.38
C LEU A 12 7.43 -3.72 6.62
N VAL A 13 6.55 -3.40 7.57
CA VAL A 13 5.37 -4.21 7.86
C VAL A 13 4.23 -3.70 6.97
N PRO A 14 3.79 -4.46 5.96
CA PRO A 14 2.59 -4.11 5.23
C PRO A 14 1.37 -4.29 6.17
N PRO A 15 0.23 -3.63 5.92
CA PRO A 15 -1.00 -4.03 6.56
C PRO A 15 -1.25 -5.51 6.22
N ARG A 16 -1.12 -6.40 7.21
CA ARG A 16 -1.31 -7.85 7.09
C ARG A 16 -2.57 -8.26 7.83
N PRO A 17 -3.27 -9.32 7.37
CA PRO A 17 -4.26 -9.98 8.19
C PRO A 17 -3.63 -10.46 9.52
N PRO A 18 -4.37 -10.48 10.63
CA PRO A 18 -3.95 -11.15 11.85
C PRO A 18 -3.70 -12.64 11.57
N GLU A 19 -2.67 -13.26 12.17
CA GLU A 19 -2.18 -14.63 11.90
C GLU A 19 -3.17 -15.78 12.22
N THR A 20 -4.45 -15.49 12.42
CA THR A 20 -5.49 -16.48 12.75
C THR A 20 -6.21 -16.99 11.51
N SER A 21 -6.27 -18.33 11.42
CA SER A 21 -6.73 -19.18 10.31
C SER A 21 -8.21 -19.06 9.87
N ALA A 22 -8.70 -17.84 9.63
CA ALA A 22 -10.01 -17.58 9.03
C ALA A 22 -9.92 -16.81 7.68
N GLU A 23 -8.76 -16.88 7.01
CA GLU A 23 -8.41 -16.10 5.79
C GLU A 23 -9.41 -16.24 4.62
N VAL A 24 -10.21 -17.30 4.55
CA VAL A 24 -11.10 -17.56 3.40
C VAL A 24 -12.50 -16.91 3.54
N ALA A 25 -12.86 -16.46 4.76
CA ALA A 25 -14.18 -15.86 5.04
C ALA A 25 -14.13 -14.41 5.56
N ASP A 26 -12.93 -13.83 5.70
CA ASP A 26 -12.79 -12.46 6.21
C ASP A 26 -13.19 -11.43 5.13
N PRO A 27 -14.26 -10.63 5.34
CA PRO A 27 -14.67 -9.60 4.40
C PRO A 27 -13.60 -8.50 4.23
N PHE A 28 -12.77 -8.24 5.25
CA PHE A 28 -11.65 -7.30 5.14
C PHE A 28 -10.56 -7.85 4.21
N PHE A 29 -10.24 -9.14 4.31
CA PHE A 29 -9.25 -9.78 3.45
C PHE A 29 -9.65 -9.71 1.97
N ARG A 30 -10.94 -9.93 1.65
CA ARG A 30 -11.44 -9.78 0.26
C ARG A 30 -11.26 -8.36 -0.28
N VAL A 31 -11.62 -7.36 0.52
CA VAL A 31 -11.43 -5.95 0.13
C VAL A 31 -9.94 -5.64 -0.04
N TYR A 32 -9.08 -6.19 0.82
CA TYR A 32 -7.63 -6.05 0.72
C TYR A 32 -7.07 -6.65 -0.58
N GLU A 33 -7.44 -7.89 -0.93
CA GLU A 33 -7.03 -8.54 -2.18
C GLU A 33 -7.48 -7.74 -3.41
N GLU A 34 -8.74 -7.29 -3.44
CA GLU A 34 -9.28 -6.47 -4.53
C GLU A 34 -8.45 -5.21 -4.77
N VAL A 35 -8.09 -4.49 -3.70
CA VAL A 35 -7.37 -3.21 -3.79
C VAL A 35 -5.88 -3.40 -4.10
N THR A 36 -5.24 -4.44 -3.55
CA THR A 36 -3.80 -4.68 -3.72
C THR A 36 -3.44 -5.23 -5.09
N ALA A 37 -4.34 -5.99 -5.73
CA ALA A 37 -4.12 -6.53 -7.08
C ALA A 37 -3.80 -5.42 -8.11
N GLU A 38 -4.42 -4.24 -7.98
CA GLU A 38 -4.15 -3.10 -8.87
C GLU A 38 -2.78 -2.45 -8.63
N LEU A 39 -2.30 -2.46 -7.39
CA LEU A 39 -0.98 -1.91 -7.03
C LEU A 39 0.14 -2.83 -7.50
N ASP A 40 -0.03 -4.13 -7.33
CA ASP A 40 0.93 -5.15 -7.72
C ASP A 40 1.25 -5.09 -9.22
N ALA A 41 0.26 -4.80 -10.06
CA ALA A 41 0.44 -4.65 -11.49
C ALA A 41 1.32 -3.44 -11.89
N LYS A 42 1.45 -2.43 -11.01
CA LYS A 42 2.13 -1.16 -11.28
C LYS A 42 3.37 -0.94 -10.43
N CYS A 43 3.61 -1.77 -9.43
CA CYS A 43 4.69 -1.60 -8.47
C CYS A 43 6.07 -1.67 -9.16
N ILE A 44 6.92 -0.69 -8.88
CA ILE A 44 8.31 -0.64 -9.35
C ILE A 44 9.23 -0.81 -8.14
N ILE A 45 10.21 -1.72 -8.24
CA ILE A 45 11.24 -1.92 -7.21
C ILE A 45 11.91 -0.60 -6.86
N GLY A 46 11.98 -0.27 -5.58
CA GLY A 46 12.56 0.98 -5.09
C GLY A 46 11.55 2.11 -4.91
N THR A 47 10.28 1.92 -5.29
CA THR A 47 9.23 2.94 -5.06
C THR A 47 9.08 3.26 -3.58
N ILE A 48 9.01 2.24 -2.73
CA ILE A 48 8.83 2.43 -1.28
C ILE A 48 10.05 3.14 -0.67
N GLN A 49 11.25 2.71 -1.04
CA GLN A 49 12.49 3.38 -0.63
C GLN A 49 12.49 4.86 -1.08
N PHE A 50 12.13 5.13 -2.34
CA PHE A 50 12.02 6.50 -2.86
C PHE A 50 11.00 7.34 -2.08
N ILE A 51 9.83 6.79 -1.77
CA ILE A 51 8.82 7.50 -0.98
C ILE A 51 9.38 7.83 0.41
N ASN A 52 10.01 6.87 1.08
CA ASN A 52 10.58 7.05 2.41
C ASN A 52 11.68 8.11 2.45
N GLU A 53 12.60 8.09 1.48
CA GLU A 53 13.77 8.97 1.46
C GLU A 53 13.47 10.36 0.89
N ARG A 54 12.61 10.43 -0.13
CA ARG A 54 12.44 11.65 -0.94
C ARG A 54 11.05 12.27 -0.86
N GLN A 55 10.05 11.55 -0.35
CA GLN A 55 8.67 12.05 -0.22
C GLN A 55 8.14 11.91 1.22
N PRO A 56 8.75 12.58 2.21
CA PRO A 56 8.44 12.37 3.63
C PRO A 56 6.98 12.72 3.99
N ALA A 57 6.37 13.67 3.30
CA ALA A 57 4.95 13.98 3.48
C ALA A 57 4.04 12.84 2.99
N LEU A 58 4.36 12.25 1.84
CA LEU A 58 3.63 11.11 1.28
C LEU A 58 3.79 9.87 2.16
N CYS A 59 5.01 9.59 2.63
CA CYS A 59 5.30 8.52 3.59
C CYS A 59 4.44 8.64 4.86
N ARG A 60 4.36 9.84 5.45
CA ARG A 60 3.51 10.07 6.64
C ARG A 60 2.03 9.84 6.35
N SER A 61 1.54 10.29 5.20
CA SER A 61 0.16 10.05 4.78
C SER A 61 -0.13 8.55 4.63
N ILE A 62 0.77 7.81 3.96
CA ILE A 62 0.66 6.36 3.81
C ILE A 62 0.58 5.68 5.18
N LYS A 63 1.54 5.93 6.06
CA LYS A 63 1.60 5.33 7.40
C LYS A 63 0.37 5.64 8.26
N ARG A 64 -0.18 6.85 8.13
CA ARG A 64 -1.41 7.23 8.83
C ARG A 64 -2.59 6.39 8.37
N VAL A 65 -2.75 6.24 7.06
CA VAL A 65 -3.88 5.49 6.48
C VAL A 65 -3.70 3.99 6.73
N GLU A 66 -2.47 3.46 6.68
CA GLU A 66 -2.16 2.08 7.10
C GLU A 66 -2.61 1.80 8.52
N LYS A 67 -2.26 2.69 9.47
CA LYS A 67 -2.65 2.55 10.87
C LYS A 67 -4.17 2.52 11.02
N THR A 68 -4.90 3.37 10.29
CA THR A 68 -6.37 3.36 10.33
C THR A 68 -6.95 2.07 9.76
N ALA A 69 -6.39 1.53 8.66
CA ALA A 69 -6.83 0.25 8.12
C ALA A 69 -6.57 -0.89 9.11
N GLU A 70 -5.39 -0.89 9.74
CA GLU A 70 -5.02 -1.87 10.77
C GLU A 70 -5.94 -1.79 11.99
N GLU A 71 -6.26 -0.59 12.47
CA GLU A 71 -7.20 -0.39 13.60
C GLU A 71 -8.61 -0.89 13.27
N LEU A 72 -9.11 -0.64 12.05
CA LEU A 72 -10.40 -1.15 11.60
C LEU A 72 -10.40 -2.67 11.50
N TRP A 73 -9.34 -3.27 10.96
CA TRP A 73 -9.23 -4.72 10.84
C TRP A 73 -9.12 -5.39 12.23
N GLN A 74 -8.28 -4.85 13.11
CA GLN A 74 -8.07 -5.37 14.47
C GLN A 74 -9.29 -5.20 15.38
N SER A 75 -10.21 -4.29 15.06
CA SER A 75 -11.47 -4.17 15.78
C SER A 75 -12.30 -5.46 15.73
N GLY A 76 -12.13 -6.27 14.67
CA GLY A 76 -12.91 -7.49 14.42
C GLY A 76 -14.39 -7.23 14.13
N ASP A 77 -14.82 -5.97 14.02
CA ASP A 77 -16.19 -5.60 13.70
C ASP A 77 -16.41 -5.73 12.19
N THR A 78 -17.29 -6.67 11.81
CA THR A 78 -17.55 -7.01 10.41
C THR A 78 -18.92 -6.53 9.94
N ASP A 79 -19.48 -5.52 10.63
CA ASP A 79 -20.68 -4.86 10.15
C ASP A 79 -20.43 -4.14 8.79
N GLU A 80 -21.51 -3.95 8.03
CA GLU A 80 -21.44 -3.38 6.67
C GLU A 80 -20.80 -1.98 6.63
N ARG A 81 -21.04 -1.15 7.65
CA ARG A 81 -20.45 0.19 7.74
C ARG A 81 -18.95 0.10 8.00
N THR A 82 -18.51 -0.78 8.91
CA THR A 82 -17.08 -0.94 9.21
C THR A 82 -16.31 -1.51 8.01
N ILE A 83 -16.88 -2.47 7.29
CA ILE A 83 -16.32 -2.98 6.02
C ILE A 83 -16.21 -1.86 4.98
N GLN A 84 -17.26 -1.04 4.83
CA GLN A 84 -17.23 0.07 3.88
C GLN A 84 -16.18 1.13 4.27
N GLN A 85 -16.03 1.44 5.56
CA GLN A 85 -14.99 2.33 6.05
C GLN A 85 -13.60 1.79 5.75
N PHE A 86 -13.37 0.49 5.98
CA PHE A 86 -12.09 -0.15 5.66
C PHE A 86 -11.79 -0.10 4.17
N ARG A 87 -12.78 -0.35 3.31
CA ARG A 87 -12.66 -0.19 1.86
C ARG A 87 -12.26 1.22 1.46
N ASP A 88 -12.90 2.25 2.02
CA ASP A 88 -12.59 3.64 1.71
C ASP A 88 -11.15 4.01 2.12
N VAL A 89 -10.72 3.53 3.29
CA VAL A 89 -9.35 3.71 3.81
C VAL A 89 -8.33 3.00 2.90
N LEU A 90 -8.58 1.75 2.49
CA LEU A 90 -7.69 1.05 1.57
C LEU A 90 -7.62 1.70 0.19
N LEU A 91 -8.73 2.25 -0.32
CA LEU A 91 -8.72 3.02 -1.56
C LEU A 91 -7.88 4.30 -1.45
N GLU A 92 -7.91 4.99 -0.31
CA GLU A 92 -6.99 6.12 -0.04
C GLU A 92 -5.54 5.63 -0.03
N TRP A 93 -5.27 4.54 0.69
CA TRP A 93 -3.94 3.95 0.78
C TRP A 93 -3.37 3.58 -0.59
N ALA A 94 -4.18 2.96 -1.45
CA ALA A 94 -3.80 2.61 -2.81
C ALA A 94 -3.53 3.86 -3.67
N ARG A 95 -4.37 4.90 -3.58
CA ARG A 95 -4.14 6.17 -4.30
C ARG A 95 -2.81 6.81 -3.91
N LEU A 96 -2.45 6.78 -2.62
CA LEU A 96 -1.18 7.32 -2.15
C LEU A 96 0.01 6.51 -2.70
N HIS A 97 -0.11 5.19 -2.76
CA HIS A 97 0.90 4.32 -3.36
C HIS A 97 1.08 4.55 -4.86
N LEU A 98 -0.03 4.63 -5.61
CA LEU A 98 0.00 4.96 -7.04
C LEU A 98 0.68 6.29 -7.31
N LYS A 99 0.39 7.32 -6.49
CA LYS A 99 1.09 8.61 -6.57
C LYS A 99 2.60 8.46 -6.36
N GLY A 100 3.02 7.61 -5.43
CA GLY A 100 4.44 7.31 -5.21
C GLY A 100 5.10 6.62 -6.39
N ILE A 101 4.40 5.64 -7.00
CA ILE A 101 4.83 4.94 -8.22
C ILE A 101 5.01 5.94 -9.38
N ASP A 102 4.06 6.85 -9.57
CA ASP A 102 4.11 7.86 -10.63
C ASP A 102 5.31 8.80 -10.46
N LEU A 103 5.51 9.32 -9.24
CA LEU A 103 6.65 10.18 -8.92
C LEU A 103 8.00 9.47 -9.15
N TYR A 104 8.09 8.20 -8.74
CA TYR A 104 9.32 7.44 -8.93
C TYR A 104 9.57 7.09 -10.41
N SER A 105 8.51 6.80 -11.16
CA SER A 105 8.57 6.59 -12.61
C SER A 105 9.12 7.82 -13.33
N GLU A 106 8.69 9.02 -12.94
CA GLU A 106 9.23 10.27 -13.47
C GLU A 106 10.71 10.46 -13.11
N GLU A 107 11.09 10.20 -11.86
CA GLU A 107 12.48 10.30 -11.40
C GLU A 107 13.41 9.39 -12.22
N ILE A 108 13.00 8.14 -12.46
CA ILE A 108 13.75 7.20 -13.30
C ILE A 108 13.90 7.73 -14.72
N ARG A 109 12.82 8.24 -15.34
CA ARG A 109 12.85 8.80 -16.70
C ARG A 109 13.82 9.98 -16.80
N ARG A 110 13.75 10.93 -15.85
CA ARG A 110 14.65 12.10 -15.80
C ARG A 110 16.11 11.68 -15.65
N SER A 111 16.38 10.71 -14.78
CA SER A 111 17.74 10.19 -14.51
C SER A 111 18.34 9.40 -15.68
N ARG A 112 17.54 8.95 -16.65
CA ARG A 112 18.03 8.30 -17.88
C ARG A 112 18.39 9.36 -18.92
N CYS A 113 17.53 10.35 -19.15
CA CYS A 113 17.80 11.44 -20.11
C CYS A 113 19.08 12.23 -19.78
N GLN A 114 19.41 12.40 -18.50
CA GLN A 114 20.63 13.10 -18.07
C GLN A 114 21.93 12.30 -18.26
N ARG A 115 21.85 10.97 -18.45
CA ARG A 115 23.04 10.13 -18.68
C ARG A 115 23.38 9.97 -20.17
N ASP A 116 22.42 10.26 -21.04
CA ASP A 116 22.57 10.19 -22.49
C ASP A 116 22.82 11.57 -23.14
N SER A 117 23.02 12.63 -22.32
CA SER A 117 23.35 14.00 -22.74
C SER A 117 24.78 14.36 -22.35
#